data_AF-A0A524PM69-F1
#
_entry.id   AF-A0A524PM69-F1
#
_cell.length_a   1.000
_cell.length_b   1.000
_cell.length_c   1.000
_cell.angle_alpha   90.00
_cell.angle_beta   90.00
_cell.angle_gamma   90.00
#
_symmetry.space_group_name_H-M   'P 1'
#
loop_
_entity.id
_entity.type
_entity.pdbx_description
1 polymer ?
#
loop_
_entity_poly.entity_id
_entity_poly.type
_entity_poly.pdbx_seq_one_letter_code
_entity_poly.pdbx_strand_id
1 'polypeptide(L)'
;MILVAVFAEPLGLDRSGGWGPARTFLLGCGSLLALAPHIFSMVRRMRTRFIETIPSSWFLRWQELEYLSRVSRKFEDLVGSQQILDSSKRKKKTDLYLILTFSLTILVFTWIISVGRWVEWPDTTNYFHLQAQAFLSGQLHLLVPPSEQILQLSDPYKFDNRVGIPYLWDASLYNGNYHLYWGPIPAVITAILESVLQVEVGDQYLVYIFTLGAMAFSLLVLKLIWNRFFSTLAAWTILPWAIMLCFGNPGPWLMGRPAVYEAAIASGQFFFAGGLYWFLLGFGQSRRSIQYNGLSGAFFIGAIASRITLLPGVLMLGVLGVTQLVSDDSNHGKIRKLFIRRYSIYYGLIMLGLLFIGWFNHARFGNVFEFGHRYQLTSWGMANSYEDFFSWRNVLPNFYNYFLTGYRSLSVFPFVKPGWGVAGVPVLRAYAVAIIIQSR
;
A
#
# COMPACT_ATOMS: atom_id res chain seq x y z
N MET A 1 20.48 -12.32 4.56
CA MET A 1 21.46 -13.40 4.83
C MET A 1 22.82 -12.85 5.22
N ILE A 2 23.49 -12.05 4.37
CA ILE A 2 24.79 -11.41 4.71
C ILE A 2 24.69 -10.59 6.01
N LEU A 3 23.71 -9.68 6.12
CA LEU A 3 23.51 -8.87 7.32
C LEU A 3 23.18 -9.71 8.56
N VAL A 4 22.43 -10.80 8.39
CA VAL A 4 22.11 -11.71 9.49
C VAL A 4 23.35 -12.45 9.97
N ALA A 5 24.25 -12.86 9.08
CA ALA A 5 25.52 -13.51 9.44
C ALA A 5 26.48 -12.54 10.14
N VAL A 6 26.57 -11.29 9.67
CA VAL A 6 27.46 -10.26 10.22
C VAL A 6 26.99 -9.74 11.58
N PHE A 7 25.67 -9.57 11.76
CA PHE A 7 25.09 -8.99 12.99
C PHE A 7 24.44 -10.03 13.92
N ALA A 8 24.71 -11.32 13.73
CA ALA A 8 24.08 -12.38 14.53
C ALA A 8 24.29 -12.25 16.05
N GLU A 9 25.46 -11.75 16.49
CA GLU A 9 25.76 -11.51 17.91
C GLU A 9 25.02 -10.27 18.46
N PRO A 10 25.11 -9.08 17.83
CA PRO A 10 24.29 -7.93 18.22
C PRO A 10 22.77 -8.18 18.19
N LEU A 11 22.30 -9.07 17.32
CA LEU A 11 20.89 -9.45 17.20
C LEU A 11 20.46 -10.55 18.19
N GLY A 12 21.39 -11.08 19.00
CA GLY A 12 21.13 -12.16 19.96
C GLY A 12 20.79 -13.51 19.33
N LEU A 13 21.03 -13.68 18.03
CA LEU A 13 20.76 -14.89 17.26
C LEU A 13 21.82 -15.97 17.48
N ASP A 14 23.02 -15.57 17.91
CA ASP A 14 24.10 -16.48 18.25
C ASP A 14 24.95 -15.86 19.36
N ARG A 15 25.08 -16.59 20.48
CA ARG A 15 25.74 -16.16 21.72
C ARG A 15 27.25 -16.33 21.68
N SER A 16 27.80 -16.93 20.62
CA SER A 16 29.24 -17.03 20.43
C SER A 16 29.79 -15.78 19.73
N GLY A 17 30.87 -15.20 20.26
CA GLY A 17 31.55 -14.05 19.67
C GLY A 17 32.39 -14.38 18.42
N GLY A 18 32.40 -15.65 18.00
CA GLY A 18 33.16 -16.14 16.86
C GLY A 18 32.32 -16.35 15.60
N TRP A 19 32.99 -16.60 14.47
CA TRP A 19 32.34 -17.01 13.22
C TRP A 19 32.07 -18.51 13.21
N GLY A 20 30.93 -18.93 13.76
CA GLY A 20 30.50 -20.33 13.73
C GLY A 20 30.06 -20.82 12.34
N PRO A 21 30.03 -22.15 12.09
CA PRO A 21 29.75 -22.73 10.77
C PRO A 21 28.43 -22.24 10.13
N ALA A 22 27.42 -21.97 10.94
CA ALA A 22 26.14 -21.43 10.49
C ALA A 22 26.25 -19.98 9.97
N ARG A 23 27.04 -19.12 10.62
CA ARG A 23 27.30 -17.74 10.15
C ARG A 23 28.08 -17.76 8.84
N THR A 24 29.09 -18.61 8.75
CA THR A 24 29.90 -18.77 7.52
C THR A 24 29.06 -19.28 6.36
N PHE A 25 28.17 -20.24 6.61
CA PHE A 25 27.22 -20.75 5.62
C PHE A 25 26.24 -19.66 5.16
N LEU A 26 25.62 -18.93 6.10
CA LEU A 26 24.69 -17.84 5.77
C LEU A 26 25.36 -16.69 5.02
N LEU A 27 26.62 -16.39 5.33
CA LEU A 27 27.42 -15.43 4.59
C LEU A 27 27.69 -15.93 3.16
N GLY A 28 28.09 -17.19 3.00
CA GLY A 28 28.32 -17.83 1.71
C GLY A 28 27.10 -17.83 0.81
N CYS A 29 25.94 -18.28 1.32
CA CYS A 29 24.67 -18.25 0.58
C CYS A 29 24.24 -16.82 0.24
N GLY A 30 24.40 -15.89 1.18
CA GLY A 30 24.09 -14.48 0.96
C GLY A 30 24.94 -13.85 -0.15
N SER A 31 26.24 -14.12 -0.16
CA SER A 31 27.18 -13.63 -1.18
C SER A 31 26.91 -14.25 -2.56
N LEU A 32 26.59 -15.55 -2.62
CA LEU A 32 26.20 -16.22 -3.87
C LEU A 32 24.90 -15.63 -4.45
N LEU A 33 23.89 -15.37 -3.63
CA LEU A 33 22.64 -14.73 -4.06
C LEU A 33 22.86 -13.29 -4.53
N ALA A 34 23.76 -12.54 -3.87
CA ALA A 34 24.11 -11.19 -4.29
C ALA A 34 24.84 -11.16 -5.65
N LEU A 35 25.66 -12.19 -5.93
CA LEU A 35 26.42 -12.32 -7.19
C LEU A 35 25.62 -12.98 -8.33
N ALA A 36 24.51 -13.67 -8.04
CA ALA A 36 23.70 -14.38 -9.02
C ALA A 36 23.25 -13.53 -10.23
N PRO A 37 22.82 -12.25 -10.07
CA PRO A 37 22.44 -11.41 -11.21
C PRO A 37 23.62 -11.13 -12.15
N HIS A 38 24.83 -10.94 -11.60
CA HIS A 38 26.03 -10.70 -12.39
C HIS A 38 26.49 -11.95 -13.12
N ILE A 39 26.47 -13.11 -12.46
CA ILE A 39 26.75 -14.41 -13.07
C ILE A 39 25.75 -14.69 -14.20
N PHE A 40 24.46 -14.45 -13.99
CA PHE A 40 23.43 -14.64 -15.01
C PHE A 40 23.62 -13.68 -16.20
N SER A 41 24.04 -12.43 -15.95
CA SER A 41 24.38 -11.47 -17.02
C SER A 41 25.63 -11.90 -17.83
N MET A 42 26.58 -12.56 -17.17
CA MET A 42 27.82 -13.04 -17.80
C MET A 42 27.53 -14.25 -18.68
N VAL A 43 26.76 -15.22 -18.18
CA VAL A 43 26.31 -16.40 -18.95
C VAL A 43 25.48 -15.98 -20.16
N ARG A 44 24.60 -14.98 -20.01
CA ARG A 44 23.82 -14.45 -21.13
C ARG A 44 24.71 -13.80 -22.21
N ARG A 45 25.75 -13.05 -21.79
CA ARG A 45 26.74 -12.45 -22.71
C ARG A 45 27.59 -13.50 -23.42
N MET A 46 27.97 -14.58 -22.74
CA MET A 46 28.68 -15.71 -23.35
C MET A 46 27.79 -16.46 -24.36
N ARG A 47 26.49 -16.64 -24.07
CA ARG A 47 25.53 -17.28 -24.98
C ARG A 47 25.38 -16.52 -26.31
N THR A 48 25.30 -15.20 -26.28
CA THR A 48 25.23 -14.39 -27.51
C THR A 48 26.51 -14.49 -28.34
N ARG A 49 27.69 -14.50 -27.71
CA ARG A 49 28.96 -14.70 -28.43
C ARG A 49 29.07 -16.10 -29.03
N PHE A 50 28.58 -17.14 -28.34
CA PHE A 50 28.65 -18.51 -28.83
C PHE A 50 27.75 -18.75 -30.06
N ILE A 51 26.61 -18.06 -30.14
CA ILE A 51 25.67 -18.13 -31.28
C ILE A 51 26.23 -17.41 -32.52
N GLU A 52 27.06 -16.38 -32.35
CA GLU A 52 27.70 -15.64 -33.46
C GLU A 52 28.89 -16.39 -34.10
N THR A 53 29.46 -17.39 -33.40
CA THR A 53 30.60 -18.19 -33.89
C THR A 53 30.23 -19.40 -34.76
N ILE A 54 28.95 -19.71 -34.95
CA ILE A 54 28.53 -20.87 -35.76
C ILE A 54 28.53 -20.48 -37.25
N PRO A 55 29.30 -21.16 -38.12
CA PRO A 55 29.34 -20.86 -39.55
C PRO A 55 27.96 -21.02 -40.20
N SER A 56 27.53 -20.01 -40.97
CA SER A 56 26.25 -19.99 -41.70
C SER A 56 26.03 -21.17 -42.66
N SER A 57 27.10 -21.87 -43.04
CA SER A 57 27.07 -23.08 -43.88
C SER A 57 26.45 -24.30 -43.19
N TRP A 58 26.44 -24.36 -41.86
CA TRP A 58 25.73 -25.42 -41.11
C TRP A 58 24.21 -25.18 -41.05
N PHE A 59 23.77 -23.93 -41.19
CA PHE A 59 22.36 -23.55 -41.17
C PHE A 59 21.64 -23.87 -42.49
N LEU A 60 22.35 -23.74 -43.61
CA LEU A 60 21.81 -24.01 -44.95
C LEU A 60 21.53 -25.50 -45.21
N ARG A 61 22.27 -26.42 -44.57
CA ARG A 61 22.04 -27.87 -44.69
C ARG A 61 20.80 -28.36 -43.94
N TRP A 62 20.24 -27.53 -43.06
CA TRP A 62 19.04 -27.83 -42.29
C TRP A 62 17.74 -27.41 -43.03
N GLN A 63 17.85 -26.55 -44.05
CA GLN A 63 16.71 -26.07 -44.85
C GLN A 63 16.17 -27.09 -45.86
N GLU A 64 16.93 -28.14 -46.21
CA GLU A 64 16.46 -29.20 -47.11
C GLU A 64 15.48 -30.22 -46.47
N LEU A 65 15.18 -30.09 -45.18
CA LEU A 65 14.17 -30.91 -44.49
C LEU A 65 12.74 -30.34 -44.64
N GLU A 66 12.36 -29.95 -45.86
CA GLU A 66 11.04 -29.37 -46.15
C GLU A 66 9.87 -30.35 -45.92
N TYR A 67 10.14 -31.67 -45.89
CA TYR A 67 9.15 -32.71 -45.60
C TYR A 67 8.78 -32.78 -44.10
N LEU A 68 9.74 -32.56 -43.20
CA LEU A 68 9.49 -32.50 -41.75
C LEU A 68 8.77 -31.21 -41.36
N SER A 69 8.93 -30.11 -42.11
CA SER A 69 8.26 -28.83 -41.83
C SER A 69 6.74 -28.86 -42.02
N ARG A 70 6.22 -29.76 -42.86
CA ARG A 70 4.76 -29.92 -43.08
C ARG A 70 4.12 -30.80 -42.01
N VAL A 71 4.84 -31.82 -41.54
CA VAL A 71 4.42 -32.65 -40.41
C VAL A 71 4.56 -31.86 -39.10
N SER A 72 5.66 -31.11 -38.92
CA SER A 72 5.83 -30.23 -37.75
C SER A 72 4.78 -29.13 -37.71
N ARG A 73 4.42 -28.50 -38.84
CA ARG A 73 3.34 -27.49 -38.86
C ARG A 73 1.98 -28.07 -38.49
N LYS A 74 1.62 -29.25 -39.01
CA LYS A 74 0.39 -29.95 -38.58
C LYS A 74 0.45 -30.36 -37.10
N PHE A 75 1.62 -30.77 -36.60
CA PHE A 75 1.82 -31.11 -35.18
C PHE A 75 1.83 -29.87 -34.29
N GLU A 76 2.38 -28.74 -34.74
CA GLU A 76 2.41 -27.44 -34.07
C GLU A 76 1.02 -26.80 -34.05
N ASP A 77 0.20 -27.01 -35.09
CA ASP A 77 -1.20 -26.57 -35.10
C ASP A 77 -2.06 -27.44 -34.16
N LEU A 78 -1.80 -28.75 -34.07
CA LEU A 78 -2.47 -29.66 -33.13
C LEU A 78 -2.02 -29.47 -31.67
N VAL A 79 -0.71 -29.32 -31.43
CA VAL A 79 -0.11 -29.04 -30.11
C VAL A 79 -0.43 -27.61 -29.69
N GLY A 80 -0.41 -26.66 -30.62
CA GLY A 80 -0.79 -25.27 -30.40
C GLY A 80 -2.27 -25.13 -30.06
N SER A 81 -3.16 -25.81 -30.80
CA SER A 81 -4.60 -25.82 -30.46
C SER A 81 -4.88 -26.52 -29.13
N GLN A 82 -4.20 -27.63 -28.81
CA GLN A 82 -4.29 -28.26 -27.48
C GLN A 82 -3.73 -27.37 -26.35
N GLN A 83 -2.57 -26.73 -26.54
CA GLN A 83 -1.99 -25.79 -25.57
C GLN A 83 -2.87 -24.55 -25.38
N ILE A 84 -3.48 -24.03 -26.44
CA ILE A 84 -4.42 -22.90 -26.37
C ILE A 84 -5.69 -23.32 -25.61
N LEU A 85 -6.25 -24.48 -25.90
CA LEU A 85 -7.41 -25.03 -25.18
C LEU A 85 -7.10 -25.30 -23.70
N ASP A 86 -5.93 -25.84 -23.38
CA ASP A 86 -5.49 -26.07 -22.02
C ASP A 86 -5.19 -24.78 -21.27
N SER A 87 -4.64 -23.76 -21.94
CA SER A 87 -4.44 -22.43 -21.37
C SER A 87 -5.78 -21.73 -21.04
N SER A 88 -6.80 -21.91 -21.90
CA SER A 88 -8.15 -21.38 -21.69
C SER A 88 -8.86 -22.05 -20.52
N LYS A 89 -8.82 -23.40 -20.47
CA LYS A 89 -9.36 -24.17 -19.34
C LYS A 89 -8.65 -23.82 -18.03
N ARG A 90 -7.33 -23.63 -18.06
CA ARG A 90 -6.54 -23.23 -16.90
C ARG A 90 -6.91 -21.84 -16.39
N LYS A 91 -7.07 -20.85 -17.28
CA LYS A 91 -7.53 -19.50 -16.91
C LYS A 91 -8.92 -19.53 -16.26
N LYS A 92 -9.85 -20.32 -16.80
CA LYS A 92 -11.18 -20.51 -16.18
C LYS A 92 -11.09 -21.11 -14.77
N LYS A 93 -10.20 -22.07 -14.55
CA LYS A 93 -9.94 -22.64 -13.21
C LYS A 93 -9.34 -21.61 -12.26
N THR A 94 -8.35 -20.83 -12.71
CA THR A 94 -7.78 -19.72 -11.92
C THR A 94 -8.87 -18.74 -11.49
N ASP A 95 -9.76 -18.37 -12.41
CA ASP A 95 -10.86 -17.45 -12.13
C ASP A 95 -11.84 -18.04 -11.11
N LEU A 96 -12.19 -19.32 -11.26
CA LEU A 96 -13.02 -20.02 -10.28
C LEU A 96 -12.38 -20.00 -8.88
N TYR A 97 -11.09 -20.29 -8.76
CA TYR A 97 -10.40 -20.28 -7.47
C TYR A 97 -10.36 -18.90 -6.81
N LEU A 98 -10.16 -17.84 -7.58
CA LEU A 98 -10.21 -16.47 -7.08
C LEU A 98 -11.62 -16.07 -6.65
N ILE A 99 -12.64 -16.46 -7.41
CA ILE A 99 -14.05 -16.22 -7.05
C ILE A 99 -14.39 -16.95 -5.75
N LEU A 100 -14.05 -18.24 -5.64
CA LEU A 100 -14.29 -19.01 -4.42
C LEU A 100 -13.60 -18.39 -3.20
N THR A 101 -12.36 -17.93 -3.37
CA THR A 101 -11.63 -17.24 -2.30
C THR A 101 -12.33 -15.94 -1.91
N PHE A 102 -12.75 -15.13 -2.88
CA PHE A 102 -13.44 -13.87 -2.61
C PHE A 102 -14.81 -14.08 -1.96
N SER A 103 -15.57 -15.09 -2.38
CA SER A 103 -16.83 -15.49 -1.74
C SER A 103 -16.62 -15.91 -0.28
N LEU A 104 -15.55 -16.67 0.00
CA LEU A 104 -15.17 -17.00 1.37
C LEU A 104 -14.81 -15.75 2.18
N THR A 105 -14.07 -14.80 1.57
CA THR A 105 -13.74 -13.51 2.22
C THR A 105 -15.00 -12.73 2.58
N ILE A 106 -15.97 -12.62 1.67
CA ILE A 106 -17.28 -12.00 1.93
C ILE A 106 -17.94 -12.68 3.13
N LEU A 107 -18.07 -14.01 3.10
CA LEU A 107 -18.72 -14.77 4.17
C LEU A 107 -18.05 -14.53 5.53
N VAL A 108 -16.72 -14.62 5.60
CA VAL A 108 -15.98 -14.44 6.85
C VAL A 108 -16.04 -12.99 7.33
N PHE A 109 -15.88 -12.00 6.44
CA PHE A 109 -15.90 -10.60 6.84
C PHE A 109 -17.29 -10.17 7.31
N THR A 110 -18.36 -10.64 6.66
CA THR A 110 -19.74 -10.44 7.14
C THR A 110 -19.91 -11.02 8.53
N TRP A 111 -19.42 -12.24 8.78
CA TRP A 111 -19.50 -12.86 10.09
C TRP A 111 -18.75 -12.06 11.16
N ILE A 112 -17.53 -11.58 10.86
CA ILE A 112 -16.73 -10.79 11.82
C ILE A 112 -17.39 -9.43 12.11
N ILE A 113 -17.74 -8.66 11.07
CA ILE A 113 -18.24 -7.29 11.26
C ILE A 113 -19.61 -7.26 11.94
N SER A 114 -20.43 -8.28 11.70
CA SER A 114 -21.72 -8.46 12.37
C SER A 114 -21.61 -9.08 13.77
N VAL A 115 -20.40 -9.37 14.24
CA VAL A 115 -20.17 -10.07 15.52
C VAL A 115 -20.96 -11.39 15.59
N GLY A 116 -21.05 -12.09 14.45
CA GLY A 116 -21.76 -13.34 14.27
C GLY A 116 -23.28 -13.23 14.04
N ARG A 117 -23.85 -12.02 13.97
CA ARG A 117 -25.30 -11.79 13.77
C ARG A 117 -25.76 -11.79 12.31
N TRP A 118 -24.83 -11.68 11.37
CA TRP A 118 -25.01 -11.61 9.91
C TRP A 118 -25.75 -10.38 9.38
N VAL A 119 -26.96 -10.10 9.89
CA VAL A 119 -27.85 -9.08 9.35
C VAL A 119 -27.79 -7.78 10.16
N GLU A 120 -27.63 -7.88 11.48
CA GLU A 120 -27.52 -6.73 12.38
C GLU A 120 -26.06 -6.37 12.62
N TRP A 121 -25.67 -5.15 12.26
CA TRP A 121 -24.29 -4.68 12.38
C TRP A 121 -24.24 -3.58 13.44
N PRO A 122 -23.31 -3.65 14.41
CA PRO A 122 -23.19 -2.62 15.43
C PRO A 122 -22.81 -1.27 14.80
N ASP A 123 -23.49 -0.21 15.23
CA ASP A 123 -23.09 1.16 14.93
C ASP A 123 -21.79 1.51 15.67
N THR A 124 -21.03 2.46 15.11
CA THR A 124 -19.74 2.88 15.66
C THR A 124 -19.64 4.40 15.78
N THR A 125 -18.57 5.00 15.29
CA THR A 125 -18.28 6.42 15.49
C THR A 125 -19.12 7.34 14.61
N ASN A 126 -19.52 6.89 13.41
CA ASN A 126 -20.27 7.65 12.39
C ASN A 126 -19.64 9.02 12.03
N TYR A 127 -18.31 9.12 12.06
CA TYR A 127 -17.62 10.40 11.80
C TYR A 127 -17.72 10.81 10.33
N PHE A 128 -17.69 9.84 9.41
CA PHE A 128 -17.85 10.16 7.99
C PHE A 128 -19.28 10.53 7.63
N HIS A 129 -20.28 10.02 8.36
CA HIS A 129 -21.65 10.53 8.29
C HIS A 129 -21.71 12.00 8.73
N LEU A 130 -21.17 12.34 9.92
CA LEU A 130 -21.17 13.73 10.40
C LEU A 130 -20.49 14.71 9.42
N GLN A 131 -19.38 14.27 8.80
CA GLN A 131 -18.68 15.08 7.81
C GLN A 131 -19.43 15.14 6.46
N ALA A 132 -20.12 14.07 6.07
CA ALA A 132 -20.99 14.09 4.90
C ALA A 132 -22.15 15.08 5.06
N GLN A 133 -22.79 15.10 6.23
CA GLN A 133 -23.88 16.04 6.55
C GLN A 133 -23.40 17.50 6.51
N ALA A 134 -22.18 17.77 6.98
CA ALA A 134 -21.56 19.08 6.83
C ALA A 134 -21.38 19.48 5.36
N PHE A 135 -20.88 18.56 4.51
CA PHE A 135 -20.73 18.81 3.08
C PHE A 135 -22.06 19.04 2.38
N LEU A 136 -23.09 18.25 2.70
CA LEU A 136 -24.45 18.43 2.17
C LEU A 136 -25.07 19.76 2.60
N SER A 137 -24.67 20.27 3.77
CA SER A 137 -25.08 21.59 4.29
C SER A 137 -24.22 22.76 3.77
N GLY A 138 -23.27 22.49 2.86
CA GLY A 138 -22.43 23.52 2.25
C GLY A 138 -21.31 24.07 3.15
N GLN A 139 -20.95 23.37 4.22
CA GLN A 139 -19.89 23.79 5.15
C GLN A 139 -18.79 22.72 5.31
N LEU A 140 -17.63 23.12 5.83
CA LEU A 140 -16.44 22.25 5.97
C LEU A 140 -16.12 21.84 7.41
N HIS A 141 -16.77 22.47 8.40
CA HIS A 141 -16.74 22.06 9.80
C HIS A 141 -17.97 21.21 10.10
N LEU A 142 -17.87 20.33 11.09
CA LEU A 142 -18.98 19.49 11.52
C LEU A 142 -20.15 20.33 12.03
N LEU A 143 -21.37 19.84 11.82
CA LEU A 143 -22.58 20.48 12.33
C LEU A 143 -22.71 20.37 13.87
N VAL A 144 -21.95 19.46 14.47
CA VAL A 144 -21.89 19.30 15.94
C VAL A 144 -21.08 20.46 16.54
N PRO A 145 -21.68 21.32 17.38
CA PRO A 145 -20.96 22.43 17.99
C PRO A 145 -20.07 21.96 19.15
N PRO A 146 -18.88 22.56 19.35
CA PRO A 146 -18.12 22.39 20.59
C PRO A 146 -18.87 22.97 21.79
N SER A 147 -18.65 22.40 22.98
CA SER A 147 -19.23 22.91 24.22
C SER A 147 -18.59 24.25 24.62
N GLU A 148 -19.34 25.18 25.23
CA GLU A 148 -18.75 26.44 25.69
C GLU A 148 -17.60 26.23 26.67
N GLN A 149 -17.69 25.18 27.50
CA GLN A 149 -16.65 24.79 28.45
C GLN A 149 -15.31 24.51 27.76
N ILE A 150 -15.28 23.81 26.62
CA ILE A 150 -14.02 23.53 25.92
C ILE A 150 -13.46 24.79 25.25
N LEU A 151 -14.34 25.68 24.77
CA LEU A 151 -13.94 26.94 24.11
C LEU A 151 -13.35 27.96 25.09
N GLN A 152 -13.72 27.88 26.38
CA GLN A 152 -13.19 28.74 27.43
C GLN A 152 -11.85 28.26 28.01
N LEU A 153 -11.40 27.04 27.67
CA LEU A 153 -10.10 26.54 28.11
C LEU A 153 -8.97 27.32 27.43
N SER A 154 -7.96 27.70 28.22
CA SER A 154 -6.74 28.34 27.71
C SER A 154 -5.93 27.42 26.79
N ASP A 155 -5.90 26.12 27.11
CA ASP A 155 -5.31 25.08 26.27
C ASP A 155 -6.26 23.87 26.21
N PRO A 156 -7.14 23.81 25.20
CA PRO A 156 -8.06 22.69 25.02
C PRO A 156 -7.36 21.43 24.48
N TYR A 157 -6.10 21.50 24.05
CA TYR A 157 -5.42 20.38 23.40
C TYR A 157 -4.81 19.42 24.43
N LYS A 158 -4.39 19.92 25.59
CA LYS A 158 -3.90 19.09 26.70
C LYS A 158 -5.03 18.26 27.29
N PHE A 159 -4.85 16.93 27.33
CA PHE A 159 -5.86 15.99 27.81
C PHE A 159 -6.32 16.26 29.25
N ASP A 160 -5.39 16.55 30.16
CA ASP A 160 -5.70 16.81 31.58
C ASP A 160 -6.64 18.01 31.79
N ASN A 161 -6.63 18.98 30.87
CA ASN A 161 -7.48 20.16 30.96
C ASN A 161 -8.94 19.88 30.58
N ARG A 162 -9.21 18.74 29.93
CA ARG A 162 -10.55 18.34 29.46
C ARG A 162 -11.25 17.34 30.37
N VAL A 163 -10.67 17.00 31.53
CA VAL A 163 -11.25 15.99 32.42
C VAL A 163 -12.63 16.43 32.91
N GLY A 164 -13.64 15.59 32.69
CA GLY A 164 -15.04 15.88 33.04
C GLY A 164 -15.79 16.77 32.07
N ILE A 165 -15.16 17.22 30.98
CA ILE A 165 -15.79 18.05 29.93
C ILE A 165 -16.17 17.13 28.76
N PRO A 166 -17.42 17.18 28.25
CA PRO A 166 -17.80 16.44 27.05
C PRO A 166 -17.22 17.12 25.80
N TYR A 167 -16.60 16.31 24.92
CA TYR A 167 -16.07 16.74 23.63
C TYR A 167 -16.06 15.58 22.63
N LEU A 168 -15.90 15.92 21.35
CA LEU A 168 -15.76 14.93 20.28
C LEU A 168 -14.30 14.44 20.23
N TRP A 169 -14.07 13.20 20.66
CA TRP A 169 -12.77 12.56 20.64
C TRP A 169 -12.21 12.49 19.21
N ASP A 170 -10.91 12.63 19.00
CA ASP A 170 -10.27 12.56 17.67
C ASP A 170 -10.77 13.55 16.59
N ALA A 171 -11.59 14.52 16.97
CA ALA A 171 -11.90 15.68 16.13
C ALA A 171 -10.83 16.76 16.31
N SER A 172 -10.63 17.55 15.26
CA SER A 172 -9.74 18.71 15.25
C SER A 172 -10.52 19.96 15.67
N LEU A 173 -10.18 20.55 16.81
CA LEU A 173 -10.80 21.79 17.28
C LEU A 173 -10.00 23.01 16.81
N TYR A 174 -10.56 23.78 15.88
CA TYR A 174 -9.91 24.94 15.27
C TYR A 174 -10.90 26.08 15.06
N ASN A 175 -10.52 27.32 15.42
CA ASN A 175 -11.36 28.51 15.32
C ASN A 175 -12.81 28.31 15.82
N GLY A 176 -12.95 27.65 16.97
CA GLY A 176 -14.25 27.41 17.61
C GLY A 176 -15.13 26.34 16.97
N ASN A 177 -14.62 25.59 15.98
CA ASN A 177 -15.37 24.58 15.25
C ASN A 177 -14.66 23.22 15.24
N TYR A 178 -15.42 22.13 15.12
CA TYR A 178 -14.87 20.80 14.90
C TYR A 178 -14.65 20.52 13.41
N HIS A 179 -13.49 19.95 13.09
CA HIS A 179 -13.15 19.43 11.78
C HIS A 179 -12.64 17.98 11.91
N LEU A 180 -12.60 17.24 10.81
CA LEU A 180 -11.96 15.93 10.76
C LEU A 180 -10.66 15.97 9.96
N TYR A 181 -9.59 15.41 10.53
CA TYR A 181 -8.33 15.23 9.82
C TYR A 181 -8.31 13.95 8.96
N TRP A 182 -9.20 13.00 9.26
CA TRP A 182 -9.44 11.80 8.46
C TRP A 182 -9.89 12.26 7.06
N GLY A 183 -9.15 11.86 6.01
CA GLY A 183 -9.21 12.51 4.71
C GLY A 183 -10.63 12.58 4.11
N PRO A 184 -10.94 13.54 3.22
CA PRO A 184 -12.32 13.86 2.82
C PRO A 184 -13.03 12.79 1.98
N ILE A 185 -12.32 11.88 1.32
CA ILE A 185 -12.93 10.99 0.32
C ILE A 185 -14.03 10.07 0.87
N PRO A 186 -13.88 9.41 2.02
CA PRO A 186 -14.95 8.59 2.57
C PRO A 186 -16.20 9.41 2.89
N ALA A 187 -16.06 10.65 3.39
CA ALA A 187 -17.19 11.56 3.61
C ALA A 187 -17.85 12.01 2.30
N VAL A 188 -17.08 12.30 1.24
CA VAL A 188 -17.64 12.63 -0.08
C VAL A 188 -18.47 11.47 -0.63
N ILE A 189 -17.95 10.24 -0.54
CA ILE A 189 -18.67 9.04 -0.98
C ILE A 189 -19.93 8.85 -0.13
N THR A 190 -19.82 9.05 1.18
CA THR A 190 -20.95 8.99 2.10
C THR A 190 -22.01 10.01 1.73
N ALA A 191 -21.67 11.28 1.51
CA ALA A 191 -22.61 12.32 1.08
C ALA A 191 -23.34 11.96 -0.23
N ILE A 192 -22.62 11.36 -1.19
CA ILE A 192 -23.24 10.88 -2.44
C ILE A 192 -24.21 9.72 -2.15
N LEU A 193 -23.82 8.76 -1.33
CA LEU A 193 -24.67 7.62 -0.99
C LEU A 193 -25.92 8.04 -0.22
N GLU A 194 -25.78 8.90 0.79
CA GLU A 194 -26.90 9.39 1.60
C GLU A 194 -27.86 10.25 0.77
N SER A 195 -27.35 11.09 -0.14
CA SER A 195 -28.20 11.89 -1.03
C SER A 195 -28.97 11.05 -2.06
N VAL A 196 -28.44 9.90 -2.48
CA VAL A 196 -29.11 9.01 -3.45
C VAL A 196 -30.03 8.00 -2.76
N LEU A 197 -29.56 7.37 -1.68
CA LEU A 197 -30.26 6.27 -1.01
C LEU A 197 -31.19 6.75 0.11
N GLN A 198 -31.04 7.98 0.58
CA GLN A 198 -31.84 8.55 1.68
C GLN A 198 -31.76 7.71 2.97
N VAL A 199 -30.58 7.14 3.24
CA VAL A 199 -30.27 6.36 4.45
C VAL A 199 -28.99 6.88 5.08
N GLU A 200 -28.86 6.78 6.40
CA GLU A 200 -27.60 7.03 7.11
C GLU A 200 -26.60 5.93 6.81
N VAL A 201 -25.38 6.31 6.42
CA VAL A 201 -24.30 5.37 6.14
C VAL A 201 -23.25 5.49 7.24
N GLY A 202 -23.33 4.57 8.21
CA GLY A 202 -22.34 4.45 9.28
C GLY A 202 -20.96 3.99 8.81
N ASP A 203 -19.95 4.24 9.64
CA ASP A 203 -18.54 3.92 9.34
C ASP A 203 -18.35 2.40 9.08
N GLN A 204 -19.19 1.54 9.66
CA GLN A 204 -19.13 0.10 9.48
C GLN A 204 -19.33 -0.34 8.03
N TYR A 205 -20.23 0.31 7.30
CA TYR A 205 -20.46 0.00 5.90
C TYR A 205 -19.27 0.43 5.03
N LEU A 206 -18.64 1.56 5.37
CA LEU A 206 -17.44 2.04 4.69
C LEU A 206 -16.28 1.07 4.91
N VAL A 207 -16.01 0.66 6.15
CA VAL A 207 -14.97 -0.34 6.47
C VAL A 207 -15.21 -1.61 5.67
N TYR A 208 -16.44 -2.11 5.67
CA TYR A 208 -16.80 -3.35 4.98
C TYR A 208 -16.55 -3.25 3.46
N ILE A 209 -17.16 -2.27 2.80
CA ILE A 209 -17.12 -2.12 1.35
C ILE A 209 -15.70 -1.84 0.87
N PHE A 210 -14.99 -0.92 1.53
CA PHE A 210 -13.63 -0.58 1.12
C PHE A 210 -12.65 -1.72 1.37
N THR A 211 -12.74 -2.43 2.48
CA THR A 211 -11.85 -3.56 2.73
C THR A 211 -12.12 -4.70 1.74
N LEU A 212 -13.39 -5.04 1.46
CA LEU A 212 -13.72 -6.02 0.42
C LEU A 212 -13.23 -5.58 -0.96
N GLY A 213 -13.41 -4.30 -1.31
CA GLY A 213 -12.90 -3.75 -2.55
C GLY A 213 -11.37 -3.84 -2.63
N ALA A 214 -10.66 -3.58 -1.53
CA ALA A 214 -9.21 -3.70 -1.45
C ALA A 214 -8.77 -5.16 -1.68
N MET A 215 -9.49 -6.13 -1.10
CA MET A 215 -9.25 -7.56 -1.35
C MET A 215 -9.54 -7.92 -2.80
N ALA A 216 -10.64 -7.44 -3.39
CA ALA A 216 -10.97 -7.68 -4.79
C ALA A 216 -9.88 -7.16 -5.73
N PHE A 217 -9.44 -5.92 -5.56
CA PHE A 217 -8.35 -5.37 -6.37
C PHE A 217 -7.02 -6.08 -6.14
N SER A 218 -6.72 -6.51 -4.91
CA SER A 218 -5.52 -7.30 -4.62
C SER A 218 -5.54 -8.66 -5.33
N LEU A 219 -6.69 -9.34 -5.35
CA LEU A 219 -6.87 -10.59 -6.12
C LEU A 219 -6.76 -10.35 -7.63
N LEU A 220 -7.26 -9.22 -8.13
CA LEU A 220 -7.09 -8.84 -9.54
C LEU A 220 -5.63 -8.56 -9.88
N VAL A 221 -4.87 -7.87 -9.02
CA VAL A 221 -3.42 -7.68 -9.18
C VAL A 221 -2.70 -9.03 -9.16
N LEU A 222 -3.03 -9.92 -8.22
CA LEU A 222 -2.50 -11.27 -8.16
C LEU A 222 -2.77 -12.01 -9.48
N LYS A 223 -4.00 -11.94 -10.01
CA LYS A 223 -4.37 -12.54 -11.31
C LYS A 223 -3.53 -11.98 -12.46
N LEU A 224 -3.29 -10.66 -12.50
CA LEU A 224 -2.45 -10.04 -13.53
C LEU A 224 -1.03 -10.57 -13.49
N ILE A 225 -0.41 -10.58 -12.31
CA ILE A 225 0.95 -11.10 -12.09
C ILE A 225 1.01 -12.58 -12.44
N TRP A 226 0.04 -13.36 -11.97
CA TRP A 226 -0.07 -14.80 -12.20
C TRP A 226 -0.12 -15.12 -13.69
N ASN A 227 -1.01 -14.47 -14.43
CA ASN A 227 -1.16 -14.71 -15.87
C ASN A 227 0.07 -14.28 -16.67
N ARG A 228 0.85 -13.32 -16.17
CA ARG A 228 2.04 -12.81 -16.86
C ARG A 228 3.28 -13.67 -16.61
N PHE A 229 3.50 -14.12 -15.37
CA PHE A 229 4.76 -14.76 -14.97
C PHE A 229 4.62 -16.25 -14.59
N PHE A 230 3.41 -16.70 -14.25
CA PHE A 230 3.17 -18.02 -13.67
C PHE A 230 2.11 -18.82 -14.44
N SER A 231 1.85 -18.45 -15.70
CA SER A 231 0.83 -19.09 -16.55
C SER A 231 1.09 -20.57 -16.81
N THR A 232 2.34 -21.03 -16.65
CA THR A 232 2.76 -22.42 -16.81
C THR A 232 2.47 -23.30 -15.58
N LEU A 233 2.22 -22.72 -14.40
CA LEU A 233 1.90 -23.46 -13.18
C LEU A 233 0.47 -24.02 -13.18
N ALA A 234 0.23 -25.04 -12.35
CA ALA A 234 -1.10 -25.60 -12.15
C ALA A 234 -2.04 -24.57 -11.50
N ALA A 235 -3.26 -24.41 -12.01
CA ALA A 235 -4.17 -23.33 -11.59
C ALA A 235 -4.45 -23.29 -10.07
N TRP A 236 -4.51 -24.43 -9.39
CA TRP A 236 -4.78 -24.51 -7.95
C TRP A 236 -3.70 -23.84 -7.09
N THR A 237 -2.47 -23.72 -7.61
CA THR A 237 -1.34 -23.15 -6.85
C THR A 237 -1.52 -21.65 -6.57
N ILE A 238 -2.51 -20.98 -7.18
CA ILE A 238 -2.89 -19.60 -6.84
C ILE A 238 -3.64 -19.52 -5.50
N LEU A 239 -4.29 -20.59 -5.05
CA LEU A 239 -5.18 -20.60 -3.87
C LEU A 239 -4.46 -20.16 -2.58
N PRO A 240 -3.29 -20.72 -2.20
CA PRO A 240 -2.58 -20.28 -1.00
C PRO A 240 -2.25 -18.78 -1.00
N TRP A 241 -1.88 -18.23 -2.16
CA TRP A 241 -1.59 -16.81 -2.32
C TRP A 241 -2.85 -15.96 -2.20
N ALA A 242 -3.95 -16.39 -2.81
CA ALA A 242 -5.24 -15.71 -2.71
C ALA A 242 -5.76 -15.69 -1.27
N ILE A 243 -5.70 -16.83 -0.56
CA ILE A 243 -6.09 -16.94 0.86
C ILE A 243 -5.18 -16.07 1.73
N MET A 244 -3.85 -16.13 1.55
CA MET A 244 -2.93 -15.28 2.30
C MET A 244 -3.19 -13.79 2.04
N LEU A 245 -3.49 -13.41 0.80
CA LEU A 245 -3.82 -12.02 0.48
C LEU A 245 -5.11 -11.55 1.14
N CYS A 246 -6.12 -12.40 1.30
CA CYS A 246 -7.38 -12.02 1.94
C CYS A 246 -7.35 -12.07 3.47
N PHE A 247 -6.64 -13.04 4.05
CA PHE A 247 -6.71 -13.34 5.49
C PHE A 247 -5.40 -13.12 6.26
N GLY A 248 -4.25 -13.06 5.56
CA GLY A 248 -2.93 -12.87 6.15
C GLY A 248 -2.54 -11.41 6.39
N ASN A 249 -3.49 -10.48 6.24
CA ASN A 249 -3.30 -9.05 6.45
C ASN A 249 -4.22 -8.55 7.59
N PRO A 250 -4.09 -7.30 8.07
CA PRO A 250 -4.95 -6.76 9.14
C PRO A 250 -6.44 -6.57 8.78
N GLY A 251 -6.90 -6.90 7.57
CA GLY A 251 -8.28 -6.75 7.13
C GLY A 251 -9.33 -7.39 8.05
N PRO A 252 -9.17 -8.66 8.50
CA PRO A 252 -10.05 -9.25 9.51
C PRO A 252 -10.05 -8.46 10.84
N TRP A 253 -8.93 -7.84 11.21
CA TRP A 253 -8.86 -7.00 12.41
C TRP A 253 -9.66 -5.70 12.25
N LEU A 254 -9.60 -5.06 11.07
CA LEU A 254 -10.39 -3.86 10.77
C LEU A 254 -11.90 -4.13 10.92
N MET A 255 -12.36 -5.33 10.54
CA MET A 255 -13.76 -5.73 10.67
C MET A 255 -14.23 -5.85 12.12
N GLY A 256 -13.33 -6.19 13.04
CA GLY A 256 -13.69 -6.37 14.46
C GLY A 256 -13.91 -5.06 15.22
N ARG A 257 -13.51 -3.92 14.64
CA ARG A 257 -13.67 -2.59 15.24
C ARG A 257 -13.87 -1.55 14.13
N PRO A 258 -15.03 -1.53 13.46
CA PRO A 258 -15.16 -0.80 12.21
C PRO A 258 -15.51 0.69 12.45
N ALA A 259 -14.57 1.46 13.00
CA ALA A 259 -14.71 2.87 13.33
C ALA A 259 -14.01 3.79 12.30
N VAL A 260 -13.98 5.10 12.56
CA VAL A 260 -13.42 6.14 11.66
C VAL A 260 -11.98 5.86 11.22
N TYR A 261 -11.15 5.32 12.10
CA TYR A 261 -9.75 4.99 11.80
C TYR A 261 -9.68 3.93 10.72
N GLU A 262 -10.41 2.84 10.95
CA GLU A 262 -10.49 1.67 10.12
C GLU A 262 -11.13 2.03 8.77
N ALA A 263 -12.17 2.87 8.76
CA ALA A 263 -12.81 3.35 7.54
C ALA A 263 -11.84 4.15 6.67
N ALA A 264 -11.08 5.07 7.27
CA ALA A 264 -10.08 5.86 6.57
C ALA A 264 -8.89 5.00 6.07
N ILE A 265 -8.47 3.98 6.84
CA ILE A 265 -7.42 3.04 6.41
C ILE A 265 -7.93 2.19 5.24
N ALA A 266 -9.11 1.59 5.40
CA ALA A 266 -9.73 0.72 4.40
C ALA A 266 -9.94 1.46 3.08
N SER A 267 -10.46 2.69 3.10
CA SER A 267 -10.64 3.50 1.91
C SER A 267 -9.30 3.82 1.24
N GLY A 268 -8.28 4.18 2.01
CA GLY A 268 -6.92 4.38 1.50
C GLY A 268 -6.38 3.14 0.79
N GLN A 269 -6.54 1.95 1.39
CA GLN A 269 -6.11 0.68 0.81
C GLN A 269 -6.91 0.29 -0.44
N PHE A 270 -8.24 0.49 -0.43
CA PHE A 270 -9.10 0.26 -1.59
C PHE A 270 -8.63 1.05 -2.81
N PHE A 271 -8.47 2.36 -2.61
CA PHE A 271 -8.06 3.26 -3.65
C PHE A 271 -6.61 3.00 -4.10
N PHE A 272 -5.71 2.65 -3.17
CA PHE A 272 -4.34 2.32 -3.52
C PHE A 272 -4.24 1.02 -4.33
N ALA A 273 -4.91 -0.05 -3.90
CA ALA A 273 -4.91 -1.34 -4.59
C ALA A 273 -5.56 -1.23 -5.98
N GLY A 274 -6.67 -0.50 -6.10
CA GLY A 274 -7.30 -0.22 -7.39
C GLY A 274 -6.41 0.65 -8.28
N GLY A 275 -5.76 1.66 -7.72
CA GLY A 275 -4.80 2.50 -8.44
C GLY A 275 -3.64 1.68 -9.01
N LEU A 276 -3.09 0.76 -8.21
CA LEU A 276 -2.05 -0.18 -8.62
C LEU A 276 -2.53 -1.14 -9.71
N TYR A 277 -3.74 -1.69 -9.59
CA TYR A 277 -4.33 -2.55 -10.62
C TYR A 277 -4.42 -1.86 -11.98
N TRP A 278 -5.00 -0.65 -12.02
CA TRP A 278 -5.11 0.13 -13.25
C TRP A 278 -3.75 0.58 -13.78
N PHE A 279 -2.83 0.95 -12.88
CA PHE A 279 -1.45 1.27 -13.21
C PHE A 279 -0.80 0.10 -13.97
N LEU A 280 -0.86 -1.11 -13.40
CA LEU A 280 -0.31 -2.35 -13.97
C LEU A 280 -0.95 -2.73 -15.31
N LEU A 281 -2.26 -2.51 -15.50
CA LEU A 281 -2.92 -2.68 -16.79
C LEU A 281 -2.46 -1.67 -17.85
N GLY A 282 -2.14 -0.45 -17.41
CA GLY A 282 -1.55 0.60 -18.24
C GLY A 282 -0.16 0.22 -18.79
N PHE A 283 0.60 -0.63 -18.07
CA PHE A 283 1.89 -1.13 -18.52
C PHE A 283 1.74 -2.14 -19.68
N GLY A 284 2.07 -1.68 -20.89
CA GLY A 284 2.27 -2.54 -22.06
C GLY A 284 1.12 -2.56 -23.06
N GLN A 285 -0.02 -1.91 -22.80
CA GLN A 285 -1.14 -1.87 -23.75
C GLN A 285 -1.21 -0.54 -24.53
N SER A 286 -1.13 -0.59 -25.86
CA SER A 286 -1.01 0.63 -26.67
C SER A 286 -2.33 1.40 -26.88
N ARG A 287 -3.48 0.71 -26.90
CA ARG A 287 -4.76 1.31 -27.33
C ARG A 287 -5.60 1.89 -26.18
N ARG A 288 -5.55 1.31 -24.97
CA ARG A 288 -6.36 1.72 -23.80
C ARG A 288 -5.55 2.34 -22.65
N SER A 289 -4.24 2.49 -22.80
CA SER A 289 -3.36 2.96 -21.72
C SER A 289 -3.74 4.34 -21.16
N ILE A 290 -4.34 5.25 -21.95
CA ILE A 290 -4.81 6.56 -21.44
C ILE A 290 -5.93 6.38 -20.42
N GLN A 291 -6.91 5.49 -20.70
CA GLN A 291 -8.03 5.23 -19.79
C GLN A 291 -7.54 4.58 -18.51
N TYR A 292 -6.66 3.58 -18.61
CA TYR A 292 -6.10 2.90 -17.44
C TYR A 292 -5.23 3.82 -16.59
N ASN A 293 -4.41 4.68 -17.22
CA ASN A 293 -3.62 5.67 -16.49
C ASN A 293 -4.48 6.77 -15.86
N GLY A 294 -5.57 7.18 -16.52
CA GLY A 294 -6.56 8.09 -15.94
C GLY A 294 -7.24 7.48 -14.71
N LEU A 295 -7.72 6.24 -14.82
CA LEU A 295 -8.29 5.49 -13.68
C LEU A 295 -7.27 5.31 -12.56
N SER A 296 -6.02 4.99 -12.90
CA SER A 296 -4.94 4.87 -11.93
C SER A 296 -4.69 6.19 -11.18
N GLY A 297 -4.61 7.32 -11.89
CA GLY A 297 -4.46 8.64 -11.28
C GLY A 297 -5.63 9.01 -10.37
N ALA A 298 -6.87 8.76 -10.82
CA ALA A 298 -8.09 8.99 -10.04
C ALA A 298 -8.15 8.14 -8.76
N PHE A 299 -7.78 6.85 -8.85
CA PHE A 299 -7.72 5.97 -7.69
C PHE A 299 -6.61 6.39 -6.73
N PHE A 300 -5.41 6.68 -7.21
CA PHE A 300 -4.32 7.09 -6.32
C PHE A 300 -4.57 8.43 -5.63
N ILE A 301 -5.21 9.40 -6.28
CA ILE A 301 -5.63 10.60 -5.55
C ILE A 301 -6.70 10.28 -4.51
N GLY A 302 -7.63 9.38 -4.81
CA GLY A 302 -8.58 8.86 -3.82
C GLY A 302 -7.89 8.25 -2.59
N ALA A 303 -6.74 7.59 -2.81
CA ALA A 303 -5.93 7.01 -1.73
C ALA A 303 -5.28 8.11 -0.88
N ILE A 304 -4.64 9.10 -1.52
CA ILE A 304 -4.01 10.24 -0.85
C ILE A 304 -5.03 11.07 -0.07
N ALA A 305 -6.18 11.34 -0.68
CA ALA A 305 -7.26 12.10 -0.06
C ALA A 305 -8.09 11.28 0.94
N SER A 306 -7.87 9.97 1.04
CA SER A 306 -8.32 9.16 2.19
C SER A 306 -7.30 9.21 3.34
N ARG A 307 -6.01 9.09 2.99
CA ARG A 307 -4.87 9.08 3.92
C ARG A 307 -3.65 9.70 3.25
N ILE A 308 -3.27 10.90 3.68
CA ILE A 308 -2.12 11.63 3.14
C ILE A 308 -0.80 10.86 3.26
N THR A 309 -0.70 9.96 4.23
CA THR A 309 0.46 9.08 4.45
C THR A 309 0.72 8.11 3.28
N LEU A 310 -0.23 7.93 2.36
CA LEU A 310 -0.05 7.12 1.14
C LEU A 310 0.63 7.89 0.00
N LEU A 311 0.78 9.22 0.11
CA LEU A 311 1.41 10.06 -0.91
C LEU A 311 2.82 9.58 -1.30
N PRO A 312 3.75 9.28 -0.37
CA PRO A 312 5.08 8.80 -0.75
C PRO A 312 5.04 7.51 -1.59
N GLY A 313 4.13 6.58 -1.26
CA GLY A 313 3.95 5.34 -2.01
C GLY A 313 3.46 5.58 -3.44
N VAL A 314 2.47 6.47 -3.60
CA VAL A 314 1.96 6.88 -4.92
C VAL A 314 3.05 7.58 -5.75
N LEU A 315 3.83 8.48 -5.13
CA LEU A 315 4.92 9.18 -5.81
C LEU A 315 6.01 8.20 -6.27
N MET A 316 6.36 7.21 -5.43
CA MET A 316 7.32 6.17 -5.80
C MET A 316 6.85 5.35 -7.01
N LEU A 317 5.57 4.97 -7.05
CA LEU A 317 4.98 4.29 -8.22
C LEU A 317 5.01 5.18 -9.46
N GLY A 318 4.72 6.49 -9.31
CA GLY A 318 4.89 7.47 -10.38
C GLY A 318 6.32 7.48 -10.92
N VAL A 319 7.32 7.62 -10.06
CA VAL A 319 8.75 7.60 -10.44
C VAL A 319 9.11 6.32 -11.19
N LEU A 320 8.64 5.15 -10.76
CA LEU A 320 8.87 3.89 -11.50
C LEU A 320 8.30 3.94 -12.92
N GLY A 321 7.13 4.55 -13.10
CA GLY A 321 6.55 4.83 -14.41
C GLY A 321 7.43 5.76 -15.27
N VAL A 322 8.13 6.72 -14.65
CA VAL A 322 9.10 7.60 -15.34
C VAL A 322 10.44 6.92 -15.62
N THR A 323 10.96 6.07 -14.73
CA THR A 323 12.24 5.40 -15.01
C THR A 323 12.15 4.47 -16.23
N GLN A 324 10.98 3.87 -16.45
CA GLN A 324 10.72 3.10 -17.67
C GLN A 324 10.58 3.96 -18.93
N LEU A 325 10.17 5.24 -18.81
CA LEU A 325 10.17 6.20 -19.94
C LEU A 325 11.56 6.39 -20.54
N VAL A 326 12.60 6.33 -19.69
CA VAL A 326 13.97 6.70 -20.06
C VAL A 326 14.74 5.48 -20.58
N SER A 327 14.34 4.26 -20.23
CA SER A 327 15.07 3.02 -20.59
C SER A 327 14.64 2.36 -21.90
N ASP A 328 13.51 2.75 -22.52
CA ASP A 328 13.02 2.17 -23.79
C ASP A 328 13.66 2.88 -25.01
N ASP A 329 14.90 2.49 -25.31
CA ASP A 329 15.87 3.19 -26.17
C ASP A 329 15.68 2.99 -27.70
N SER A 330 14.71 2.19 -28.15
CA SER A 330 14.70 1.70 -29.54
C SER A 330 13.93 2.55 -30.57
N ASN A 331 13.15 3.58 -30.16
CA ASN A 331 12.37 4.39 -31.12
C ASN A 331 11.99 5.81 -30.60
N HIS A 332 13.03 6.64 -30.43
CA HIS A 332 13.06 7.83 -29.57
C HIS A 332 12.02 8.96 -29.79
N GLY A 333 11.46 9.16 -30.98
CA GLY A 333 10.61 10.34 -31.25
C GLY A 333 9.11 10.13 -30.99
N LYS A 334 8.55 9.05 -31.55
CA LYS A 334 7.10 8.78 -31.54
C LYS A 334 6.63 8.08 -30.27
N ILE A 335 7.43 7.15 -29.74
CA ILE A 335 7.11 6.39 -28.51
C ILE A 335 7.13 7.32 -27.30
N ARG A 336 8.15 8.19 -27.19
CA ARG A 336 8.26 9.19 -26.13
C ARG A 336 7.06 10.15 -26.11
N LYS A 337 6.65 10.69 -27.26
CA LYS A 337 5.44 11.56 -27.36
C LYS A 337 4.16 10.82 -26.95
N LEU A 338 4.00 9.57 -27.38
CA LEU A 338 2.81 8.77 -27.08
C LEU A 338 2.74 8.38 -25.59
N PHE A 339 3.89 8.11 -24.97
CA PHE A 339 3.99 7.76 -23.55
C PHE A 339 3.84 8.99 -22.65
N ILE A 340 4.47 10.13 -22.99
CA ILE A 340 4.24 11.42 -22.30
C ILE A 340 2.74 11.74 -22.29
N ARG A 341 2.05 11.61 -23.43
CA ARG A 341 0.60 11.83 -23.52
C ARG A 341 -0.21 10.86 -22.66
N ARG A 342 0.27 9.63 -22.45
CA ARG A 342 -0.43 8.61 -21.65
C ARG A 342 -0.26 8.81 -20.15
N TYR A 343 0.86 9.35 -19.70
CA TYR A 343 1.12 9.58 -18.28
C TYR A 343 0.83 11.02 -17.87
N SER A 344 0.69 11.95 -18.82
CA SER A 344 0.26 13.32 -18.52
C SER A 344 -1.12 13.37 -17.87
N ILE A 345 -2.05 12.47 -18.26
CA ILE A 345 -3.36 12.39 -17.59
C ILE A 345 -3.23 11.86 -16.16
N TYR A 346 -2.36 10.88 -15.93
CA TYR A 346 -2.07 10.36 -14.60
C TYR A 346 -1.53 11.48 -13.69
N TYR A 347 -0.45 12.13 -14.10
CA TYR A 347 0.16 13.22 -13.33
C TYR A 347 -0.76 14.43 -13.22
N GLY A 348 -1.51 14.74 -14.28
CA GLY A 348 -2.49 15.82 -14.27
C GLY A 348 -3.58 15.61 -13.23
N LEU A 349 -4.14 14.40 -13.12
CA LEU A 349 -5.13 14.07 -12.10
C LEU A 349 -4.55 14.09 -10.68
N ILE A 350 -3.33 13.58 -10.50
CA ILE A 350 -2.64 13.66 -9.20
C ILE A 350 -2.44 15.13 -8.80
N MET A 351 -1.92 15.97 -9.70
CA MET A 351 -1.68 17.39 -9.44
C MET A 351 -2.98 18.15 -9.16
N LEU A 352 -4.01 17.97 -9.99
CA LEU A 352 -5.33 18.58 -9.76
C LEU A 352 -5.89 18.18 -8.40
N GLY A 353 -5.74 16.90 -8.06
CA GLY A 353 -6.08 16.36 -6.76
C GLY A 353 -5.37 17.02 -5.58
N LEU A 354 -4.04 17.15 -5.67
CA LEU A 354 -3.23 17.78 -4.64
C LEU A 354 -3.58 19.26 -4.47
N LEU A 355 -3.90 19.97 -5.56
CA LEU A 355 -4.40 21.35 -5.51
C LEU A 355 -5.74 21.43 -4.79
N PHE A 356 -6.66 20.49 -5.06
CA PHE A 356 -7.95 20.43 -4.37
C PHE A 356 -7.79 20.13 -2.87
N ILE A 357 -6.92 19.19 -2.50
CA ILE A 357 -6.60 18.90 -1.10
C ILE A 357 -6.00 20.15 -0.42
N GLY A 358 -5.08 20.84 -1.09
CA GLY A 358 -4.47 22.07 -0.58
C GLY A 358 -5.51 23.18 -0.38
N TRP A 359 -6.41 23.38 -1.34
CA TRP A 359 -7.53 24.30 -1.21
C TRP A 359 -8.45 23.94 -0.05
N PHE A 360 -8.83 22.65 0.07
CA PHE A 360 -9.68 22.14 1.13
C PHE A 360 -9.05 22.35 2.53
N ASN A 361 -7.73 22.19 2.64
CA ASN A 361 -7.00 22.48 3.87
C ASN A 361 -6.92 23.98 4.17
N HIS A 362 -6.65 24.80 3.16
CA HIS A 362 -6.62 26.26 3.32
C HIS A 362 -7.99 26.81 3.74
N ALA A 363 -9.09 26.29 3.18
CA ALA A 363 -10.44 26.70 3.54
C ALA A 363 -10.82 26.32 4.99
N ARG A 364 -10.26 25.25 5.55
CA ARG A 364 -10.51 24.81 6.93
C ARG A 364 -9.57 25.44 7.96
N PHE A 365 -8.30 25.54 7.62
CA PHE A 365 -7.23 25.86 8.56
C PHE A 365 -6.42 27.11 8.20
N GLY A 366 -6.72 27.78 7.09
CA GLY A 366 -5.94 28.93 6.60
C GLY A 366 -4.58 28.56 5.99
N ASN A 367 -4.20 27.28 5.96
CA ASN A 367 -2.92 26.81 5.42
C ASN A 367 -3.10 25.55 4.56
N VAL A 368 -2.53 25.54 3.36
CA VAL A 368 -2.60 24.42 2.40
C VAL A 368 -1.95 23.12 2.91
N PHE A 369 -0.96 23.24 3.81
CA PHE A 369 -0.22 22.11 4.38
C PHE A 369 -0.71 21.68 5.76
N GLU A 370 -1.72 22.35 6.31
CA GLU A 370 -2.32 21.98 7.60
C GLU A 370 -3.50 21.03 7.39
N PHE A 371 -3.39 19.80 7.90
CA PHE A 371 -4.40 18.76 7.72
C PHE A 371 -5.34 18.63 8.93
N GLY A 372 -5.05 19.31 10.04
CA GLY A 372 -5.84 19.30 11.27
C GLY A 372 -5.30 18.37 12.36
N HIS A 373 -4.29 17.55 12.07
CA HIS A 373 -3.69 16.62 13.04
C HIS A 373 -3.12 17.37 14.26
N ARG A 374 -2.56 18.57 14.04
CA ARG A 374 -2.07 19.44 15.12
C ARG A 374 -3.14 19.78 16.16
N TYR A 375 -4.38 19.95 15.71
CA TYR A 375 -5.49 20.43 16.53
C TYR A 375 -6.39 19.29 17.04
N GLN A 376 -5.97 18.05 16.86
CA GLN A 376 -6.78 16.88 17.21
C GLN A 376 -6.87 16.71 18.73
N LEU A 377 -8.09 16.53 19.24
CA LEU A 377 -8.38 16.27 20.64
C LEU A 377 -8.13 14.79 20.97
N THR A 378 -6.90 14.46 21.33
CA THR A 378 -6.46 13.09 21.68
C THR A 378 -5.85 13.03 23.08
N SER A 379 -5.33 11.87 23.48
CA SER A 379 -4.56 11.71 24.73
C SER A 379 -3.34 12.63 24.80
N TRP A 380 -2.77 13.05 23.67
CA TRP A 380 -1.57 13.88 23.62
C TRP A 380 -1.90 15.27 23.05
N GLY A 381 -1.49 16.32 23.78
CA GLY A 381 -1.63 17.70 23.32
C GLY A 381 -0.59 18.03 22.26
N MET A 382 -0.93 17.83 21.00
CA MET A 382 0.02 17.99 19.88
C MET A 382 0.23 19.45 19.45
N ALA A 383 -0.68 20.36 19.77
CA ALA A 383 -0.64 21.74 19.29
C ALA A 383 0.64 22.48 19.71
N ASN A 384 1.07 22.29 20.96
CA ASN A 384 2.20 23.01 21.55
C ASN A 384 3.57 22.36 21.27
N SER A 385 3.60 21.09 20.87
CA SER A 385 4.83 20.33 20.64
C SER A 385 4.85 19.63 19.29
N TYR A 386 4.15 20.19 18.30
CA TYR A 386 3.96 19.54 16.99
C TYR A 386 5.29 19.30 16.24
N GLU A 387 6.25 20.21 16.42
CA GLU A 387 7.58 20.12 15.81
C GLU A 387 8.35 18.88 16.28
N ASP A 388 8.12 18.44 17.53
CA ASP A 388 8.76 17.25 18.08
C ASP A 388 8.25 15.96 17.43
N PHE A 389 7.04 15.94 16.86
CA PHE A 389 6.52 14.78 16.14
C PHE A 389 7.17 14.62 14.77
N PHE A 390 7.41 15.73 14.07
CA PHE A 390 7.96 15.77 12.71
C PHE A 390 9.38 16.34 12.66
N SER A 391 10.24 15.90 13.57
CA SER A 391 11.64 16.33 13.65
C SER A 391 12.60 15.36 12.99
N TRP A 392 13.64 15.89 12.33
CA TRP A 392 14.80 15.10 11.87
C TRP A 392 15.49 14.33 13.00
N ARG A 393 15.38 14.82 14.24
CA ARG A 393 15.89 14.14 15.45
C ARG A 393 15.29 12.76 15.65
N ASN A 394 14.08 12.52 15.12
CA ASN A 394 13.40 11.25 15.26
C ASN A 394 13.84 10.21 14.23
N VAL A 395 14.58 10.57 13.18
CA VAL A 395 14.97 9.62 12.11
C VAL A 395 15.76 8.45 12.69
N LEU A 396 16.80 8.73 13.48
CA LEU A 396 17.67 7.69 14.00
C LEU A 396 17.04 6.88 15.15
N PRO A 397 16.35 7.49 16.14
CA PRO A 397 15.53 6.76 17.11
C PRO A 397 14.46 5.89 16.45
N ASN A 398 13.74 6.40 15.45
CA ASN A 398 12.74 5.61 14.72
C ASN A 398 13.39 4.47 13.95
N PHE A 399 14.51 4.71 13.26
CA PHE A 399 15.23 3.64 12.57
C PHE A 399 15.62 2.52 13.53
N TYR A 400 16.17 2.87 14.70
CA TYR A 400 16.46 1.90 15.75
C TYR A 400 15.18 1.18 16.21
N ASN A 401 14.12 1.93 16.53
CA ASN A 401 12.88 1.37 17.06
C ASN A 401 12.13 0.46 16.08
N TYR A 402 12.19 0.76 14.78
CA TYR A 402 11.51 -0.03 13.74
C TYR A 402 12.34 -1.22 13.25
N PHE A 403 13.67 -1.10 13.16
CA PHE A 403 14.51 -2.11 12.51
C PHE A 403 15.44 -2.89 13.45
N LEU A 404 15.80 -2.32 14.61
CA LEU A 404 16.83 -2.89 15.50
C LEU A 404 16.29 -3.28 16.87
N THR A 405 15.16 -2.73 17.31
CA THR A 405 14.54 -3.13 18.58
C THR A 405 14.18 -4.61 18.55
N GLY A 406 14.78 -5.36 19.47
CA GLY A 406 14.50 -6.78 19.66
C GLY A 406 13.06 -7.05 20.08
N TYR A 407 12.72 -8.32 20.16
CA TYR A 407 11.40 -8.77 20.60
C TYR A 407 11.42 -9.20 22.07
N ARG A 408 10.26 -9.13 22.71
CA ARG A 408 9.99 -9.72 24.01
C ARG A 408 9.02 -10.88 23.86
N SER A 409 9.27 -11.95 24.61
CA SER A 409 8.34 -13.07 24.73
C SER A 409 7.25 -12.72 25.74
N LEU A 410 6.02 -13.10 25.42
CA LEU A 410 4.86 -13.00 26.29
C LEU A 410 4.35 -14.39 26.64
N SER A 411 3.75 -14.54 27.82
CA SER A 411 3.06 -15.77 28.22
C SER A 411 1.70 -15.95 27.52
N VAL A 412 1.21 -14.93 26.85
CA VAL A 412 -0.08 -14.91 26.14
C VAL A 412 0.10 -14.41 24.72
N PHE A 413 -0.79 -14.86 23.83
CA PHE A 413 -0.80 -14.44 22.43
C PHE A 413 -0.96 -12.90 22.30
N PRO A 414 -0.24 -12.21 21.38
CA PRO A 414 0.82 -12.75 20.52
C PRO A 414 2.09 -12.98 21.35
N PHE A 415 2.54 -14.24 21.44
CA PHE A 415 3.65 -14.70 22.30
C PHE A 415 4.98 -13.98 22.06
N VAL A 416 5.05 -13.14 21.01
CA VAL A 416 6.16 -12.27 20.68
C VAL A 416 5.59 -10.87 20.42
N LYS A 417 6.13 -9.86 21.11
CA LYS A 417 5.88 -8.45 20.81
C LYS A 417 7.19 -7.70 20.59
N PRO A 418 7.19 -6.59 19.86
CA PRO A 418 8.32 -5.67 19.89
C PRO A 418 8.67 -5.28 21.33
N GLY A 419 9.96 -5.13 21.61
CA GLY A 419 10.42 -4.44 22.81
C GLY A 419 9.86 -3.02 22.86
N TRP A 420 9.80 -2.43 24.05
CA TRP A 420 9.39 -1.04 24.17
C TRP A 420 10.39 -0.14 23.44
N GLY A 421 9.87 0.78 22.62
CA GLY A 421 10.72 1.74 21.93
C GLY A 421 11.47 2.62 22.93
N VAL A 422 12.72 2.94 22.62
CA VAL A 422 13.53 3.84 23.46
C VAL A 422 13.39 5.24 22.89
N ALA A 423 13.06 6.23 23.73
CA ALA A 423 12.96 7.65 23.33
C ALA A 423 14.32 8.29 22.98
N GLY A 424 15.39 7.50 22.90
CA GLY A 424 16.73 7.89 22.46
C GLY A 424 17.63 6.67 22.37
N VAL A 425 18.45 6.57 21.32
CA VAL A 425 19.39 5.45 21.16
C VAL A 425 20.51 5.60 22.19
N PRO A 426 20.76 4.62 23.08
CA PRO A 426 21.79 4.72 24.13
C PRO A 426 23.17 5.07 23.58
N VAL A 427 23.51 4.54 22.40
CA VAL A 427 24.79 4.81 21.71
C VAL A 427 24.96 6.30 21.39
N LEU A 428 23.88 7.05 21.11
CA LEU A 428 23.97 8.49 20.79
C LEU A 428 24.00 9.38 22.03
N ARG A 429 23.48 8.92 23.18
CA ARG A 429 23.66 9.63 24.45
C ARG A 429 25.13 9.69 24.84
N ALA A 430 25.91 8.65 24.54
CA ALA A 430 27.35 8.65 24.77
C ALA A 430 28.09 9.67 23.88
N TYR A 431 27.69 9.83 22.61
CA TYR A 431 28.30 10.82 21.70
C TYR A 431 27.88 12.26 22.00
N ALA A 432 26.65 12.49 22.47
CA ALA A 432 26.20 13.84 22.86
C ALA A 432 26.94 14.38 24.10
N VAL A 433 27.34 13.50 25.04
CA VAL A 433 28.18 13.88 26.19
C VAL A 433 29.63 14.16 25.76
N ALA A 434 30.15 13.45 24.76
CA ALA A 434 31.51 13.66 24.25
C ALA A 434 31.69 15.01 23.53
N ILE A 435 30.67 15.50 22.82
CA ILE A 435 30.73 16.79 22.09
C ILE A 435 30.64 18.00 23.04
N ILE A 436 29.94 17.87 24.17
CA ILE A 436 29.84 18.95 25.18
C ILE A 436 31.11 19.07 26.03
N ILE A 437 31.90 17.99 26.15
CA ILE A 437 33.17 17.98 26.89
C ILE A 437 34.35 18.51 26.05
N GLN A 438 34.23 18.59 24.72
CA GLN A 438 35.25 19.20 23.85
C GLN A 438 35.04 20.70 23.57
N SER A 439 33.96 21.30 24.06
CA SER A 439 33.67 22.74 23.93
C SER A 439 33.66 23.49 25.27
N ARG A 440 34.35 22.96 26.28
CA ARG A 440 34.77 23.68 27.48
C ARG A 440 36.28 23.50 27.60
#